data_AF-A0A969CQJ3-F1
#
_entry.id   AF-A0A969CQJ3-F1
#
_cell.length_a   1.000
_cell.length_b   1.000
_cell.length_c   1.000
_cell.angle_alpha   90.00
_cell.angle_beta   90.00
_cell.angle_gamma   90.00
#
_symmetry.space_group_name_H-M   'P 1'
#
loop_
_entity.id
_entity.type
_entity.pdbx_description
1 polymer ?
#
loop_
_entity_poly.entity_id
_entity_poly.type
_entity_poly.pdbx_seq_one_letter_code
_entity_poly.pdbx_strand_id
1 'polypeptide(L)'
;MLEQVGPRNYRLRAFPIPAQGRGKLHLWMTYKTMKQGNNWPMPTLNEKRNVYWTNGTQRKINGKTASAQDQWLPNAVSAAKAQPSTHQLTLPSGGSILAKPFAQKDYKLPQGKRIAVVLDESYSMNDRRQDVEKTFQWLQGNILNKNQVDLYLTASTPVQPKKVVGIKQFDVAKATFYGMLEPRQMLQQFQTLRQDSTYDAVLLITDPGSYELTENSKTALAMPAPLWVLHLGGLQPAYDDATLEAIQSSGGSIDTDVKEVMHRIGTQPSLGNGTSLLSVVDDYAWYLSQKPNPSANTDEAFAPIAARQWVTQVSQSIKPDRLKDLDAVHVLAKRYKLVTPYSSMIVLVNDRQKTRSEKKQKKARSL
;
A
#
# COMPACT_ATOMS: atom_id res chain seq x y z
N MET A 1 -18.73 6.11 -0.51
CA MET A 1 -18.08 4.83 -0.80
C MET A 1 -16.63 4.96 -0.38
N LEU A 2 -16.09 3.99 0.35
CA LEU A 2 -14.68 3.94 0.71
C LEU A 2 -14.11 2.65 0.12
N GLU A 3 -13.09 2.78 -0.72
CA GLU A 3 -12.48 1.67 -1.44
C GLU A 3 -10.95 1.72 -1.27
N GLN A 4 -10.30 0.57 -1.33
CA GLN A 4 -8.84 0.51 -1.33
C GLN A 4 -8.35 0.47 -2.78
N VAL A 5 -7.58 1.49 -3.17
CA VAL A 5 -7.11 1.68 -4.56
C VAL A 5 -5.62 1.39 -4.74
N GLY A 6 -4.92 1.04 -3.66
CA GLY A 6 -3.50 0.71 -3.64
C GLY A 6 -3.11 0.10 -2.28
N PRO A 7 -1.92 -0.50 -2.14
CA PRO A 7 -1.41 -0.86 -0.81
C PRO A 7 -1.33 0.38 0.08
N ARG A 8 -2.02 0.35 1.23
CA ARG A 8 -2.15 1.49 2.17
C ARG A 8 -2.80 2.76 1.59
N ASN A 9 -3.37 2.72 0.38
CA ASN A 9 -4.03 3.86 -0.26
C ASN A 9 -5.54 3.61 -0.42
N TYR A 10 -6.35 4.60 -0.04
CA TYR A 10 -7.81 4.50 -0.01
C TYR A 10 -8.46 5.71 -0.66
N ARG A 11 -9.51 5.45 -1.44
CA ARG A 11 -10.30 6.47 -2.10
C ARG A 11 -11.66 6.59 -1.44
N LEU A 12 -11.98 7.79 -0.99
CA LEU A 12 -13.30 8.13 -0.48
C LEU A 12 -14.07 8.87 -1.58
N ARG A 13 -15.13 8.25 -2.09
CA ARG A 13 -16.11 8.92 -2.95
C ARG A 13 -17.31 9.35 -2.12
N ALA A 14 -17.46 10.64 -1.90
CA ALA A 14 -18.59 11.24 -1.21
C ALA A 14 -19.63 11.70 -2.23
N PHE A 15 -20.70 10.92 -2.39
CA PHE A 15 -21.88 11.35 -3.15
C PHE A 15 -22.87 11.96 -2.15
N PRO A 16 -23.15 13.27 -2.18
CA PRO A 16 -24.29 13.79 -1.46
C PRO A 16 -25.53 13.16 -2.11
N ILE A 17 -26.21 12.24 -1.44
CA ILE A 17 -27.56 11.85 -1.85
C ILE A 17 -28.46 13.03 -1.47
N PRO A 18 -28.92 13.86 -2.41
CA PRO A 18 -29.68 15.04 -2.05
C PRO A 18 -31.08 14.56 -1.66
N ALA A 19 -31.43 14.64 -0.39
CA ALA A 19 -32.83 14.81 -0.05
C ALA A 19 -33.19 16.24 -0.47
N GLN A 20 -33.78 16.41 -1.65
CA GLN A 20 -34.35 17.69 -2.11
C GLN A 20 -33.36 18.88 -2.07
N GLY A 21 -32.15 18.70 -2.59
CA GLY A 21 -31.27 19.82 -2.97
C GLY A 21 -30.38 20.47 -1.90
N ARG A 22 -30.45 20.09 -0.60
CA ARG A 22 -29.60 20.68 0.46
C ARG A 22 -29.21 19.73 1.60
N GLY A 23 -28.67 18.55 1.27
CA GLY A 23 -28.23 17.59 2.29
C GLY A 23 -26.84 17.89 2.86
N LYS A 24 -26.68 17.89 4.20
CA LYS A 24 -25.36 17.78 4.85
C LYS A 24 -24.94 16.31 4.86
N LEU A 25 -23.72 16.02 4.41
CA LEU A 25 -23.10 14.70 4.59
C LEU A 25 -22.33 14.68 5.90
N HIS A 26 -22.59 13.67 6.73
CA HIS A 26 -21.77 13.36 7.89
C HIS A 26 -21.05 12.05 7.66
N LEU A 27 -19.74 12.04 7.85
CA LEU A 27 -18.89 10.87 7.68
C LEU A 27 -18.07 10.64 8.95
N TRP A 28 -18.05 9.39 9.40
CA TRP A 28 -17.19 8.93 10.48
C TRP A 28 -16.32 7.81 9.94
N MET A 29 -15.01 7.95 10.13
CA MET A 29 -14.02 6.94 9.76
C MET A 29 -13.14 6.66 10.96
N THR A 30 -12.74 5.40 11.11
CA THR A 30 -11.81 4.98 12.15
C THR A 30 -10.50 4.61 11.49
N TYR A 31 -9.44 5.34 11.82
CA TYR A 31 -8.07 5.03 11.44
C TYR A 31 -7.35 4.46 12.66
N LYS A 32 -6.82 3.24 12.53
CA LYS A 32 -6.04 2.57 13.57
C LYS A 32 -4.62 2.38 13.05
N THR A 33 -3.64 2.72 13.87
CA THR A 33 -2.22 2.63 13.51
C THR A 33 -1.39 2.19 14.70
N MET A 34 -0.22 1.63 14.42
CA MET A 34 0.80 1.36 15.43
C MET A 34 1.54 2.67 15.77
N LYS A 35 2.03 2.76 16.99
CA LYS A 35 2.90 3.87 17.40
C LYS A 35 4.23 3.75 16.67
N GLN A 36 4.72 4.84 16.11
CA GLN A 36 6.01 4.93 15.42
C GLN A 36 6.88 5.97 16.12
N GLY A 37 8.01 5.54 16.69
CA GLY A 37 8.81 6.39 17.56
C GLY A 37 7.98 7.01 18.70
N ASN A 38 7.87 8.35 18.72
CA ASN A 38 7.08 9.08 19.72
C ASN A 38 5.75 9.63 19.16
N ASN A 39 5.27 9.12 18.03
CA ASN A 39 4.16 9.67 17.30
C ASN A 39 3.12 8.61 16.91
N TRP A 40 1.87 9.06 16.76
CA TRP A 40 0.86 8.38 15.98
C TRP A 40 0.91 8.95 14.56
N PRO A 41 1.32 8.15 13.56
CA PRO A 41 1.22 8.60 12.17
C PRO A 41 -0.26 8.84 11.83
N MET A 42 -0.54 9.84 11.00
CA MET A 42 -1.89 10.21 10.59
C MET A 42 -2.10 9.88 9.11
N PRO A 43 -3.34 9.66 8.66
CA PRO A 43 -3.60 9.43 7.24
C PRO A 43 -3.25 10.69 6.44
N THR A 44 -2.46 10.53 5.39
CA THR A 44 -2.08 11.60 4.48
C THR A 44 -3.13 11.75 3.37
N LEU A 45 -3.36 12.99 2.94
CA LEU A 45 -4.23 13.27 1.80
C LEU A 45 -3.37 13.20 0.54
N ASN A 46 -3.60 12.18 -0.27
CA ASN A 46 -2.88 12.03 -1.54
C ASN A 46 -3.46 12.96 -2.62
N GLU A 47 -4.79 12.92 -2.79
CA GLU A 47 -5.49 13.71 -3.79
C GLU A 47 -6.86 14.18 -3.25
N LYS A 48 -7.29 15.37 -3.66
CA LYS A 48 -8.60 15.94 -3.35
C LYS A 48 -9.25 16.49 -4.62
N ARG A 49 -10.47 16.05 -4.93
CA ARG A 49 -11.27 16.53 -6.07
C ARG A 49 -12.63 16.99 -5.59
N ASN A 50 -13.09 18.16 -6.05
CA ASN A 50 -14.43 18.70 -5.76
C ASN A 50 -14.80 18.76 -4.26
N VAL A 51 -13.78 18.86 -3.39
CA VAL A 51 -13.91 19.05 -1.95
C VAL A 51 -13.00 20.20 -1.56
N TYR A 52 -13.53 21.16 -0.80
CA TYR A 52 -12.81 22.39 -0.48
C TYR A 52 -12.82 22.65 1.03
N TRP A 53 -11.68 23.11 1.54
CA TRP A 53 -11.61 23.69 2.87
C TRP A 53 -12.01 25.16 2.74
N THR A 54 -12.82 25.65 3.67
CA THR A 54 -13.31 27.04 3.66
C THR A 54 -12.99 27.69 4.99
N ASN A 55 -13.28 28.99 5.12
CA ASN A 55 -13.16 29.70 6.40
C ASN A 55 -14.07 29.10 7.50
N GLY A 56 -15.07 28.29 7.14
CA GLY A 56 -15.90 27.53 8.08
C GLY A 56 -15.34 26.16 8.48
N THR A 57 -14.22 25.71 7.91
CA THR A 57 -13.62 24.41 8.23
C THR A 57 -12.98 24.45 9.61
N GLN A 58 -13.53 23.65 10.54
CA GLN A 58 -12.96 23.46 11.86
C GLN A 58 -12.18 22.14 11.92
N ARG A 59 -10.92 22.20 12.38
CA ARG A 59 -10.13 21.00 12.68
C ARG A 59 -9.88 20.91 14.17
N LYS A 60 -10.19 19.75 14.75
CA LYS A 60 -9.99 19.48 16.17
C LYS A 60 -9.21 18.20 16.35
N ILE A 61 -8.16 18.24 17.17
CA ILE A 61 -7.38 17.09 17.61
C ILE A 61 -7.59 16.97 19.12
N ASN A 62 -8.18 15.86 19.57
CA ASN A 62 -8.54 15.64 20.97
C ASN A 62 -9.31 16.83 21.58
N GLY A 63 -10.27 17.37 20.82
CA GLY A 63 -11.11 18.50 21.22
C GLY A 63 -10.45 19.89 21.08
N LYS A 64 -9.13 19.97 20.88
CA LYS A 64 -8.40 21.23 20.71
C LYS A 64 -8.36 21.64 19.24
N THR A 65 -8.60 22.92 18.96
CA THR A 65 -8.50 23.47 17.60
C THR A 65 -7.06 23.34 17.10
N ALA A 66 -6.88 22.73 15.93
CA ALA A 66 -5.62 22.73 15.19
C ALA A 66 -5.60 23.88 14.18
N SER A 67 -4.42 24.34 13.75
CA SER A 67 -4.32 25.48 12.84
C SER A 67 -5.09 25.24 11.52
N ALA A 68 -5.81 26.27 11.08
CA ALA A 68 -6.54 26.27 9.82
C ALA A 68 -5.58 26.59 8.68
N GLN A 69 -4.78 25.61 8.26
CA GLN A 69 -4.03 25.68 6.99
C GLN A 69 -4.87 25.03 5.88
N ASP A 70 -4.57 25.25 4.61
CA ASP A 70 -5.27 24.56 3.51
C ASP A 70 -4.90 23.06 3.39
N GLN A 71 -4.26 22.51 4.42
CA GLN A 71 -3.75 21.16 4.52
C GLN A 71 -4.75 20.21 5.20
N TRP A 72 -4.62 18.91 4.98
CA TRP A 72 -5.52 17.89 5.54
C TRP A 72 -5.40 17.75 7.08
N LEU A 73 -4.70 16.71 7.53
CA LEU A 73 -4.32 16.44 8.91
C LEU A 73 -2.80 16.58 8.98
N PRO A 74 -2.22 16.91 10.15
CA PRO A 74 -0.76 16.85 10.31
C PRO A 74 -0.27 15.43 10.03
N ASN A 75 0.96 15.28 9.53
CA ASN A 75 1.52 13.95 9.22
C ASN A 75 1.58 13.01 10.43
N ALA A 76 1.67 13.58 11.63
CA ALA A 76 1.75 12.86 12.88
C ALA A 76 1.16 13.68 14.03
N VAL A 77 0.70 12.99 15.07
CA VAL A 77 0.37 13.60 16.37
C VAL A 77 1.19 12.94 17.47
N SER A 78 1.62 13.72 18.46
CA SER A 78 2.45 13.19 19.55
C SER A 78 1.72 12.08 20.30
N ALA A 79 2.41 10.97 20.51
CA ALA A 79 1.93 9.86 21.31
C ALA A 79 2.37 10.02 22.76
N ALA A 80 1.57 9.47 23.70
CA ALA A 80 2.03 9.32 25.07
C ALA A 80 3.31 8.46 25.10
N LYS A 81 4.20 8.74 26.07
CA LYS A 81 5.38 7.90 26.31
C LYS A 81 4.89 6.51 26.72
N ALA A 82 5.18 5.54 25.88
CA ALA A 82 4.80 4.14 26.01
C ALA A 82 5.83 3.33 25.23
N GLN A 83 6.34 2.27 25.84
CA GLN A 83 7.29 1.38 25.18
C GLN A 83 6.54 0.47 24.19
N PRO A 84 7.09 0.22 22.99
CA PRO A 84 6.55 -0.79 22.10
C PRO A 84 6.46 -2.15 22.79
N SER A 85 5.30 -2.79 22.74
CA SER A 85 5.07 -4.12 23.31
C SER A 85 4.75 -5.14 22.22
N THR A 86 4.89 -6.43 22.54
CA THR A 86 4.44 -7.51 21.64
C THR A 86 2.93 -7.67 21.73
N HIS A 87 2.24 -7.76 20.59
CA HIS A 87 0.80 -7.94 20.51
C HIS A 87 0.43 -9.20 19.73
N GLN A 88 -0.74 -9.77 20.03
CA GLN A 88 -1.25 -10.95 19.35
C GLN A 88 -2.75 -10.89 19.07
N LEU A 89 -3.14 -11.48 17.93
CA LEU A 89 -4.52 -11.83 17.61
C LEU A 89 -4.63 -13.32 17.29
N THR A 90 -5.47 -14.05 18.01
CA THR A 90 -5.83 -15.43 17.67
C THR A 90 -6.81 -15.45 16.51
N LEU A 91 -6.52 -16.23 15.47
CA LEU A 91 -7.37 -16.34 14.29
C LEU A 91 -8.50 -17.35 14.50
N PRO A 92 -9.70 -17.15 13.90
CA PRO A 92 -10.81 -18.11 13.99
C PRO A 92 -10.48 -19.49 13.42
N SER A 93 -9.60 -19.54 12.41
CA SER A 93 -9.13 -20.77 11.74
C SER A 93 -8.11 -21.57 12.55
N GLY A 94 -7.73 -21.10 13.74
CA GLY A 94 -6.54 -21.57 14.45
C GLY A 94 -5.28 -20.79 14.06
N GLY A 95 -4.26 -20.84 14.93
CA GLY A 95 -3.05 -20.02 14.83
C GLY A 95 -3.23 -18.60 15.37
N SER A 96 -2.20 -17.78 15.24
CA SER A 96 -2.15 -16.42 15.81
C SER A 96 -1.27 -15.49 14.98
N ILE A 97 -1.70 -14.26 14.83
CA ILE A 97 -0.89 -13.16 14.29
C ILE A 97 -0.15 -12.51 15.44
N LEU A 98 1.17 -12.46 15.36
CA LEU A 98 2.05 -11.88 16.36
C LEU A 98 2.76 -10.66 15.78
N ALA A 99 2.68 -9.52 16.44
CA ALA A 99 3.47 -8.33 16.13
C ALA A 99 4.51 -8.13 17.22
N LYS A 100 5.80 -8.25 16.88
CA LYS A 100 6.90 -7.96 17.80
C LYS A 100 7.55 -6.64 17.40
N PRO A 101 7.79 -5.71 18.36
CA PRO A 101 8.58 -4.53 18.09
C PRO A 101 9.90 -4.90 17.42
N PHE A 102 10.28 -4.14 16.41
CA PHE A 102 11.46 -4.39 15.60
C PHE A 102 12.32 -3.14 15.58
N ALA A 103 13.53 -3.23 16.11
CA ALA A 103 14.36 -2.05 16.29
C ALA A 103 15.03 -1.65 14.98
N GLN A 104 15.26 -0.36 14.80
CA GLN A 104 15.88 0.19 13.58
C GLN A 104 17.26 -0.42 13.28
N LYS A 105 18.01 -0.79 14.33
CA LYS A 105 19.32 -1.47 14.22
C LYS A 105 19.25 -2.90 13.67
N ASP A 106 18.07 -3.52 13.72
CA ASP A 106 17.88 -4.93 13.33
C ASP A 106 17.50 -5.07 11.85
N TYR A 107 17.18 -3.96 11.17
CA TYR A 107 17.00 -3.95 9.72
C TYR A 107 18.30 -4.29 9.00
N LYS A 108 18.16 -5.11 7.95
CA LYS A 108 19.27 -5.54 7.11
C LYS A 108 18.97 -5.16 5.67
N LEU A 109 20.02 -4.73 4.98
CA LEU A 109 19.99 -4.61 3.53
C LEU A 109 20.17 -6.00 2.88
N PRO A 110 19.62 -6.23 1.68
CA PRO A 110 19.75 -7.50 0.99
C PRO A 110 21.21 -7.79 0.66
N GLN A 111 21.57 -9.07 0.73
CA GLN A 111 22.89 -9.58 0.38
C GLN A 111 22.73 -10.87 -0.40
N GLY A 112 23.53 -11.05 -1.46
CA GLY A 112 23.49 -12.22 -2.33
C GLY A 112 22.17 -12.38 -3.10
N LYS A 113 21.38 -11.31 -3.21
CA LYS A 113 20.09 -11.33 -3.91
C LYS A 113 20.25 -10.97 -5.39
N ARG A 114 19.36 -11.49 -6.23
CA ARG A 114 19.19 -11.05 -7.61
C ARG A 114 17.99 -10.11 -7.72
N ILE A 115 18.24 -8.84 -8.00
CA ILE A 115 17.22 -7.78 -7.99
C ILE A 115 17.08 -7.19 -9.39
N ALA A 116 15.86 -7.12 -9.91
CA ALA A 116 15.57 -6.33 -11.11
C ALA A 116 15.20 -4.91 -10.70
N VAL A 117 15.84 -3.90 -11.28
CA VAL A 117 15.42 -2.49 -11.20
C VAL A 117 14.82 -2.12 -12.53
N VAL A 118 13.59 -1.62 -12.51
CA VAL A 118 12.86 -1.13 -13.68
C VAL A 118 12.70 0.38 -13.48
N LEU A 119 13.24 1.17 -14.40
CA LEU A 119 13.13 2.62 -14.38
C LEU A 119 12.07 3.07 -15.39
N ASP A 120 11.13 3.86 -14.89
CA ASP A 120 10.21 4.65 -15.69
C ASP A 120 10.98 5.72 -16.49
N GLU A 121 10.87 5.68 -17.82
CA GLU A 121 11.41 6.72 -18.70
C GLU A 121 10.31 7.63 -19.29
N SER A 122 9.13 7.69 -18.69
CA SER A 122 8.07 8.63 -19.10
C SER A 122 8.46 10.09 -18.86
N TYR A 123 7.80 11.02 -19.55
CA TYR A 123 8.13 12.44 -19.52
C TYR A 123 8.00 13.07 -18.12
N SER A 124 7.05 12.62 -17.28
CA SER A 124 6.81 13.16 -15.93
C SER A 124 8.01 12.98 -15.00
N MET A 125 8.84 11.96 -15.24
CA MET A 125 10.08 11.70 -14.51
C MET A 125 11.12 12.83 -14.63
N ASN A 126 10.98 13.76 -15.59
CA ASN A 126 11.82 14.96 -15.66
C ASN A 126 11.75 15.80 -14.38
N ASP A 127 10.56 15.95 -13.79
CA ASP A 127 10.38 16.70 -12.54
C ASP A 127 10.97 15.96 -11.33
N ARG A 128 11.30 14.67 -11.49
CA ARG A 128 11.86 13.78 -10.47
C ARG A 128 13.32 13.40 -10.72
N ARG A 129 14.00 14.00 -11.71
CA ARG A 129 15.38 13.63 -12.07
C ARG A 129 16.33 13.61 -10.88
N GLN A 130 16.29 14.63 -10.03
CA GLN A 130 17.13 14.69 -8.83
C GLN A 130 16.82 13.57 -7.82
N ASP A 131 15.57 13.15 -7.72
CA ASP A 131 15.17 12.06 -6.82
C ASP A 131 15.60 10.70 -7.38
N VAL A 132 15.57 10.53 -8.71
CA VAL A 132 16.15 9.36 -9.39
C VAL A 132 17.67 9.30 -9.15
N GLU A 133 18.37 10.41 -9.34
CA GLU A 133 19.82 10.50 -9.09
C GLU A 133 20.18 10.10 -7.64
N LYS A 134 19.50 10.69 -6.65
CA LYS A 134 19.69 10.33 -5.23
C LYS A 134 19.41 8.86 -4.97
N THR A 135 18.35 8.32 -5.57
CA THR A 135 17.97 6.91 -5.45
C THR A 135 19.08 6.01 -6.01
N PHE A 136 19.58 6.27 -7.21
CA PHE A 136 20.64 5.48 -7.84
C PHE A 136 21.98 5.62 -7.11
N GLN A 137 22.35 6.81 -6.64
CA GLN A 137 23.53 7.01 -5.80
C GLN A 137 23.46 6.18 -4.51
N TRP A 138 22.29 6.16 -3.87
CA TRP A 138 22.09 5.35 -2.67
C TRP A 138 22.17 3.84 -2.99
N LEU A 139 21.56 3.38 -4.08
CA LEU A 139 21.67 1.99 -4.54
C LEU A 139 23.12 1.59 -4.84
N GLN A 140 23.89 2.45 -5.51
CA GLN A 140 25.31 2.25 -5.81
C GLN A 140 26.13 2.05 -4.53
N GLY A 141 25.95 2.92 -3.53
CA GLY A 141 26.67 2.85 -2.27
C GLY A 141 26.30 1.65 -1.39
N ASN A 142 25.06 1.16 -1.47
CA ASN A 142 24.50 0.25 -0.46
C ASN A 142 24.12 -1.14 -0.98
N ILE A 143 23.73 -1.26 -2.26
CA ILE A 143 23.08 -2.45 -2.82
C ILE A 143 23.92 -3.11 -3.92
N LEU A 144 24.40 -2.34 -4.90
CA LEU A 144 24.95 -2.90 -6.16
C LEU A 144 26.22 -3.75 -5.98
N ASN A 145 26.98 -3.55 -4.89
CA ASN A 145 28.20 -4.31 -4.61
C ASN A 145 27.95 -5.61 -3.83
N LYS A 146 26.75 -5.78 -3.26
CA LYS A 146 26.39 -6.93 -2.40
C LYS A 146 25.36 -7.84 -3.04
N ASN A 147 24.87 -7.48 -4.22
CA ASN A 147 23.75 -8.14 -4.90
C ASN A 147 24.00 -8.15 -6.42
N GLN A 148 23.39 -9.11 -7.11
CA GLN A 148 23.30 -9.07 -8.57
C GLN A 148 22.12 -8.19 -8.95
N VAL A 149 22.38 -7.08 -9.65
CA VAL A 149 21.32 -6.14 -10.01
C VAL A 149 21.29 -5.92 -11.52
N ASP A 150 20.14 -6.19 -12.11
CA ASP A 150 19.85 -5.95 -13.53
C ASP A 150 19.00 -4.68 -13.65
N LEU A 151 19.36 -3.77 -14.56
CA LEU A 151 18.58 -2.54 -14.84
C LEU A 151 17.82 -2.69 -16.16
N TYR A 152 16.53 -2.35 -16.12
CA TYR A 152 15.62 -2.28 -17.25
C TYR A 152 15.12 -0.85 -17.39
N LEU A 153 15.19 -0.32 -18.60
CA LEU A 153 14.62 0.97 -18.95
C LEU A 153 13.36 0.72 -19.76
N THR A 154 12.27 1.30 -19.29
CA THR A 154 10.99 1.31 -20.01
C THR A 154 11.03 2.38 -21.09
N ALA A 155 10.15 2.33 -22.07
CA ALA A 155 10.15 3.36 -23.13
C ALA A 155 8.76 3.52 -23.76
N SER A 156 8.39 4.76 -24.07
CA SER A 156 7.28 5.04 -24.98
C SER A 156 7.73 4.93 -26.45
N THR A 157 6.84 4.46 -27.31
CA THR A 157 7.04 4.44 -28.76
C THR A 157 7.41 5.83 -29.29
N PRO A 158 8.37 5.95 -30.23
CA PRO A 158 9.04 4.88 -31.00
C PRO A 158 10.27 4.24 -30.35
N VAL A 159 10.68 4.70 -29.16
CA VAL A 159 11.84 4.15 -28.47
C VAL A 159 11.50 2.75 -27.94
N GLN A 160 12.45 1.82 -28.05
CA GLN A 160 12.29 0.46 -27.55
C GLN A 160 12.83 0.35 -26.13
N PRO A 161 12.10 -0.34 -25.24
CA PRO A 161 12.59 -0.60 -23.90
C PRO A 161 13.81 -1.53 -23.96
N LYS A 162 14.71 -1.43 -23.00
CA LYS A 162 15.98 -2.19 -23.04
C LYS A 162 16.48 -2.59 -21.67
N LYS A 163 17.25 -3.69 -21.64
CA LYS A 163 18.10 -4.04 -20.50
C LYS A 163 19.42 -3.28 -20.62
N VAL A 164 19.86 -2.63 -19.56
CA VAL A 164 21.16 -1.94 -19.50
C VAL A 164 22.24 -2.93 -19.10
N VAL A 165 23.34 -2.95 -19.87
CA VAL A 165 24.53 -3.70 -19.51
C VAL A 165 25.33 -2.89 -18.49
N GLY A 166 25.55 -3.45 -17.30
CA GLY A 166 26.38 -2.83 -16.27
C GLY A 166 25.73 -1.62 -15.58
N ILE A 167 24.74 -1.86 -14.71
CA ILE A 167 24.05 -0.81 -13.92
C ILE A 167 25.00 0.16 -13.20
N LYS A 168 26.21 -0.27 -12.81
CA LYS A 168 27.20 0.60 -12.16
C LYS A 168 27.69 1.75 -13.04
N GLN A 169 27.56 1.64 -14.36
CA GLN A 169 27.93 2.66 -15.33
C GLN A 169 26.74 3.50 -15.81
N PHE A 170 25.52 3.20 -15.32
CA PHE A 170 24.33 3.93 -15.70
C PHE A 170 24.38 5.36 -15.16
N ASP A 171 24.26 6.32 -16.07
CA ASP A 171 24.27 7.74 -15.77
C ASP A 171 22.86 8.31 -15.93
N VAL A 172 22.21 8.59 -14.80
CA VAL A 172 20.84 9.13 -14.75
C VAL A 172 20.75 10.48 -15.46
N ALA A 173 21.82 11.29 -15.46
CA ALA A 173 21.80 12.60 -16.13
C ALA A 173 21.65 12.47 -17.65
N LYS A 174 22.03 11.32 -18.21
CA LYS A 174 21.89 10.99 -19.65
C LYS A 174 20.61 10.20 -19.96
N ALA A 175 19.82 9.83 -18.96
CA ALA A 175 18.53 9.16 -19.17
C ALA A 175 17.55 10.12 -19.86
N THR A 176 16.87 9.60 -20.88
CA THR A 176 15.90 10.35 -21.68
C THR A 176 14.51 10.05 -21.14
N PHE A 177 13.85 11.07 -20.60
CA PHE A 177 12.50 10.95 -20.07
C PHE A 177 11.51 11.54 -21.08
N TYR A 178 10.74 10.67 -21.74
CA TYR A 178 9.87 11.02 -22.85
C TYR A 178 8.62 10.15 -22.90
N GLY A 179 7.53 10.74 -23.41
CA GLY A 179 6.28 10.04 -23.66
C GLY A 179 5.47 9.78 -22.39
N MET A 180 4.50 8.89 -22.51
CA MET A 180 3.60 8.51 -21.43
C MET A 180 3.62 6.99 -21.31
N LEU A 181 3.75 6.51 -20.07
CA LEU A 181 3.68 5.09 -19.74
C LEU A 181 2.85 4.92 -18.48
N GLU A 182 2.06 3.86 -18.47
CA GLU A 182 1.38 3.40 -17.28
C GLU A 182 2.19 2.29 -16.60
N PRO A 183 2.09 2.13 -15.26
CA PRO A 183 2.78 1.07 -14.54
C PRO A 183 2.56 -0.32 -15.16
N ARG A 184 1.35 -0.61 -15.64
CA ARG A 184 1.05 -1.85 -16.36
C ARG A 184 1.95 -2.05 -17.58
N GLN A 185 2.08 -1.03 -18.43
CA GLN A 185 2.91 -1.07 -19.63
C GLN A 185 4.38 -1.25 -19.28
N MET A 186 4.87 -0.53 -18.27
CA MET A 186 6.23 -0.66 -17.75
C MET A 186 6.54 -2.10 -17.32
N LEU A 187 5.62 -2.71 -16.56
CA LEU A 187 5.75 -4.08 -16.08
C LEU A 187 5.66 -5.12 -17.21
N GLN A 188 4.81 -4.90 -18.21
CA GLN A 188 4.73 -5.75 -19.41
C GLN A 188 6.05 -5.69 -20.21
N GLN A 189 6.60 -4.50 -20.43
CA GLN A 189 7.91 -4.34 -21.08
C GLN A 189 9.01 -5.05 -20.31
N PHE A 190 9.04 -4.93 -18.97
CA PHE A 190 9.95 -5.69 -18.12
C PHE A 190 9.79 -7.21 -18.31
N GLN A 191 8.56 -7.72 -18.34
CA GLN A 191 8.30 -9.16 -18.52
C GLN A 191 8.81 -9.68 -19.86
N THR A 192 8.68 -8.90 -20.94
CA THR A 192 9.24 -9.23 -22.25
C THR A 192 10.78 -9.22 -22.21
N LEU A 193 11.38 -8.20 -21.61
CA LEU A 193 12.84 -8.01 -21.59
C LEU A 193 13.58 -8.98 -20.67
N ARG A 194 12.96 -9.42 -19.58
CA ARG A 194 13.62 -10.32 -18.61
C ARG A 194 13.88 -11.71 -19.17
N GLN A 195 13.09 -12.13 -20.17
CA GLN A 195 13.10 -13.51 -20.69
C GLN A 195 13.01 -14.52 -19.54
N ASP A 196 13.93 -15.48 -19.45
CA ASP A 196 13.96 -16.52 -18.42
C ASP A 196 14.72 -16.11 -17.15
N SER A 197 15.16 -14.84 -17.03
CA SER A 197 15.81 -14.37 -15.80
C SER A 197 14.86 -14.43 -14.61
N THR A 198 15.32 -15.08 -13.55
CA THR A 198 14.66 -15.14 -12.24
C THR A 198 15.21 -14.07 -11.30
N TYR A 199 14.38 -13.61 -10.37
CA TYR A 199 14.71 -12.55 -9.42
C TYR A 199 14.17 -12.88 -8.03
N ASP A 200 14.87 -12.41 -6.99
CA ASP A 200 14.37 -12.41 -5.62
C ASP A 200 13.40 -11.24 -5.38
N ALA A 201 13.54 -10.14 -6.14
CA ALA A 201 12.68 -8.97 -6.06
C ALA A 201 12.73 -8.16 -7.37
N VAL A 202 11.62 -7.49 -7.69
CA VAL A 202 11.53 -6.49 -8.76
C VAL A 202 11.23 -5.14 -8.12
N LEU A 203 12.02 -4.12 -8.44
CA LEU A 203 11.84 -2.73 -8.01
C LEU A 203 11.46 -1.89 -9.24
N LEU A 204 10.22 -1.43 -9.33
CA LEU A 204 9.80 -0.39 -10.26
C LEU A 204 10.00 0.99 -9.62
N ILE A 205 10.75 1.87 -10.27
CA ILE A 205 10.97 3.26 -9.87
C ILE A 205 10.20 4.15 -10.84
N THR A 206 9.21 4.88 -10.34
CA THR A 206 8.29 5.72 -11.12
C THR A 206 7.85 6.93 -10.27
N ASP A 207 7.07 7.83 -10.84
CA ASP A 207 6.43 8.93 -10.14
C ASP A 207 4.89 8.76 -10.10
N PRO A 208 4.17 9.60 -9.34
CA PRO A 208 2.72 9.56 -9.34
C PRO A 208 2.13 9.90 -10.72
N GLY A 209 1.68 8.87 -11.44
CA GLY A 209 0.95 9.04 -12.69
C GLY A 209 -0.50 9.52 -12.53
N SER A 210 -1.16 9.83 -13.65
CA SER A 210 -2.58 10.18 -13.71
C SER A 210 -3.46 8.93 -13.85
N TYR A 211 -4.34 8.68 -12.87
CA TYR A 211 -5.28 7.56 -12.91
C TYR A 211 -6.38 7.69 -13.98
N GLU A 212 -6.76 8.91 -14.37
CA GLU A 212 -7.89 9.10 -15.31
C GLU A 212 -7.57 8.62 -16.74
N LEU A 213 -6.32 8.26 -17.00
CA LEU A 213 -5.86 7.76 -18.29
C LEU A 213 -5.75 6.23 -18.33
N THR A 214 -5.85 5.54 -17.17
CA THR A 214 -5.62 4.10 -17.10
C THR A 214 -6.75 3.31 -17.75
N GLU A 215 -6.41 2.53 -18.77
CA GLU A 215 -7.32 1.57 -19.36
C GLU A 215 -7.54 0.39 -18.41
N ASN A 216 -8.79 0.16 -18.01
CA ASN A 216 -9.16 -1.02 -17.24
C ASN A 216 -9.04 -2.27 -18.11
N SER A 217 -7.93 -3.01 -17.94
CA SER A 217 -7.74 -4.32 -18.56
C SER A 217 -7.97 -5.45 -17.56
N LYS A 218 -8.74 -6.46 -17.99
CA LYS A 218 -9.00 -7.69 -17.22
C LYS A 218 -7.86 -8.71 -17.32
N THR A 219 -6.86 -8.46 -18.16
CA THR A 219 -5.77 -9.42 -18.34
C THR A 219 -4.85 -9.35 -17.14
N ALA A 220 -4.81 -10.45 -16.37
CA ALA A 220 -3.97 -10.60 -15.19
C ALA A 220 -2.49 -10.34 -15.53
N LEU A 221 -1.80 -9.65 -14.62
CA LEU A 221 -0.38 -9.36 -14.72
C LEU A 221 0.35 -10.11 -13.59
N ALA A 222 0.79 -11.33 -13.88
CA ALA A 222 1.48 -12.16 -12.88
C ALA A 222 2.97 -11.80 -12.82
N MET A 223 3.48 -11.44 -11.64
CA MET A 223 4.89 -11.09 -11.46
C MET A 223 5.73 -12.31 -11.04
N PRO A 224 6.97 -12.44 -11.56
CA PRO A 224 7.82 -13.60 -11.28
C PRO A 224 8.47 -13.58 -9.89
N ALA A 225 8.40 -12.44 -9.19
CA ALA A 225 9.00 -12.20 -7.88
C ALA A 225 8.24 -11.04 -7.20
N PRO A 226 8.44 -10.81 -5.88
CA PRO A 226 7.87 -9.67 -5.17
C PRO A 226 8.09 -8.34 -5.89
N LEU A 227 6.99 -7.68 -6.28
CA LEU A 227 6.99 -6.40 -6.97
C LEU A 227 6.91 -5.23 -5.98
N TRP A 228 8.00 -4.48 -5.89
CA TRP A 228 8.10 -3.25 -5.12
C TRP A 228 7.96 -2.05 -6.06
N VAL A 229 6.99 -1.18 -5.81
CA VAL A 229 6.85 0.08 -6.55
C VAL A 229 7.30 1.23 -5.68
N LEU A 230 8.41 1.86 -6.05
CA LEU A 230 8.93 3.07 -5.45
C LEU A 230 8.38 4.27 -6.21
N HIS A 231 7.53 5.05 -5.55
CA HIS A 231 7.01 6.30 -6.10
C HIS A 231 7.82 7.51 -5.62
N LEU A 232 8.41 8.23 -6.58
CA LEU A 232 9.17 9.45 -6.32
C LEU A 232 8.23 10.66 -6.29
N GLY A 233 8.16 11.35 -5.16
CA GLY A 233 7.39 12.59 -5.00
C GLY A 233 5.95 12.44 -4.51
N GLY A 234 5.50 11.24 -4.13
CA GLY A 234 4.17 10.99 -3.57
C GLY A 234 3.72 9.56 -3.87
N LEU A 235 2.54 9.14 -3.41
CA LEU A 235 1.98 7.85 -3.85
C LEU A 235 1.11 8.05 -5.09
N GLN A 236 1.05 7.06 -5.99
CA GLN A 236 0.08 7.10 -7.08
C GLN A 236 -1.36 7.16 -6.53
N PRO A 237 -2.25 8.02 -7.09
CA PRO A 237 -3.62 8.17 -6.59
C PRO A 237 -4.43 6.88 -6.56
N ALA A 238 -4.31 6.07 -7.62
CA ALA A 238 -4.94 4.77 -7.75
C ALA A 238 -4.23 3.96 -8.85
N TYR A 239 -4.37 2.64 -8.79
CA TYR A 239 -3.87 1.70 -9.81
C TYR A 239 -5.05 1.11 -10.59
N ASP A 240 -4.79 0.65 -11.82
CA ASP A 240 -5.69 -0.28 -12.49
C ASP A 240 -5.72 -1.63 -11.74
N ASP A 241 -6.80 -2.39 -11.91
CA ASP A 241 -7.05 -3.62 -11.16
C ASP A 241 -5.92 -4.65 -11.33
N ALA A 242 -5.37 -4.79 -12.54
CA ALA A 242 -4.35 -5.79 -12.81
C ALA A 242 -2.99 -5.41 -12.22
N THR A 243 -2.60 -4.12 -12.26
CA THR A 243 -1.40 -3.66 -11.57
C THR A 243 -1.56 -3.80 -10.05
N LEU A 244 -2.74 -3.47 -9.52
CA LEU A 244 -3.03 -3.65 -8.10
C LEU A 244 -2.93 -5.12 -7.68
N GLU A 245 -3.50 -6.02 -8.47
CA GLU A 245 -3.40 -7.47 -8.28
C GLU A 245 -1.96 -7.97 -8.39
N ALA A 246 -1.18 -7.46 -9.35
CA ALA A 246 0.24 -7.80 -9.51
C ALA A 246 1.05 -7.46 -8.25
N ILE A 247 0.84 -6.27 -7.70
CA ILE A 247 1.51 -5.84 -6.47
C ILE A 247 1.10 -6.73 -5.29
N GLN A 248 -0.20 -7.02 -5.14
CA GLN A 248 -0.73 -7.80 -4.01
C GLN A 248 -0.37 -9.29 -4.07
N SER A 249 -0.46 -9.90 -5.24
CA SER A 249 -0.22 -11.34 -5.41
C SER A 249 1.27 -11.71 -5.41
N SER A 250 2.13 -10.78 -5.81
CA SER A 250 3.59 -11.03 -5.87
C SER A 250 4.27 -11.11 -4.50
N GLY A 251 3.62 -10.64 -3.43
CA GLY A 251 4.25 -10.48 -2.11
C GLY A 251 5.10 -9.21 -1.96
N GLY A 252 5.05 -8.32 -2.95
CA GLY A 252 5.66 -7.00 -2.86
C GLY A 252 4.76 -5.93 -2.23
N SER A 253 5.11 -4.66 -2.42
CA SER A 253 4.38 -3.52 -1.85
C SER A 253 4.72 -2.21 -2.56
N ILE A 254 4.24 -1.09 -2.01
CA ILE A 254 4.59 0.26 -2.48
C ILE A 254 5.27 1.03 -1.36
N ASP A 255 6.20 1.90 -1.72
CA ASP A 255 6.81 2.84 -0.78
C ASP A 255 7.27 4.11 -1.52
N THR A 256 7.68 5.13 -0.77
CA THR A 256 8.25 6.37 -1.30
C THR A 256 9.73 6.53 -0.92
N ASP A 257 10.27 5.62 -0.11
CA ASP A 257 11.69 5.58 0.26
C ASP A 257 12.34 4.25 -0.16
N VAL A 258 13.41 4.34 -0.98
CA VAL A 258 14.18 3.19 -1.43
C VAL A 258 14.83 2.41 -0.26
N LYS A 259 15.15 3.09 0.85
CA LYS A 259 15.71 2.46 2.05
C LYS A 259 14.73 1.49 2.67
N GLU A 260 13.47 1.92 2.82
CA GLU A 260 12.39 1.09 3.35
C GLU A 260 12.14 -0.12 2.46
N VAL A 261 12.10 0.07 1.13
CA VAL A 261 11.98 -1.04 0.18
C VAL A 261 13.11 -2.05 0.37
N MET A 262 14.36 -1.60 0.38
CA MET A 262 15.50 -2.52 0.52
C MET A 262 15.56 -3.17 1.90
N HIS A 263 15.19 -2.47 2.97
CA HIS A 263 15.08 -3.08 4.29
C HIS A 263 14.05 -4.22 4.28
N ARG A 264 12.90 -4.05 3.65
CA ARG A 264 11.89 -5.12 3.56
C ARG A 264 12.32 -6.28 2.68
N ILE A 265 13.09 -6.03 1.61
CA ILE A 265 13.69 -7.09 0.80
C ILE A 265 14.75 -7.87 1.60
N GLY A 266 15.59 -7.17 2.37
CA GLY A 266 16.74 -7.77 3.06
C GLY A 266 16.45 -8.36 4.45
N THR A 267 15.36 -7.95 5.10
CA THR A 267 15.09 -8.28 6.51
C THR A 267 14.14 -9.46 6.62
N GLN A 268 14.69 -10.63 6.95
CA GLN A 268 13.95 -11.90 7.10
C GLN A 268 14.10 -12.48 8.52
N PRO A 269 13.57 -11.81 9.56
CA PRO A 269 13.68 -12.32 10.92
C PRO A 269 12.84 -13.60 11.08
N SER A 270 13.31 -14.51 11.95
CA SER A 270 12.64 -15.77 12.24
C SER A 270 12.52 -15.95 13.76
N LEU A 271 11.41 -16.54 14.20
CA LEU A 271 11.20 -16.95 15.59
C LEU A 271 11.35 -18.47 15.77
N GLY A 272 11.87 -19.16 14.76
CA GLY A 272 12.03 -20.61 14.76
C GLY A 272 10.78 -21.35 14.28
N ASN A 273 10.75 -22.66 14.55
CA ASN A 273 9.77 -23.59 13.98
C ASN A 273 8.33 -23.24 14.38
N GLY A 274 7.41 -23.35 13.42
CA GLY A 274 5.98 -23.04 13.62
C GLY A 274 5.63 -21.55 13.53
N THR A 275 6.59 -20.72 13.11
CA THR A 275 6.37 -19.30 12.80
C THR A 275 6.77 -18.99 11.36
N SER A 276 6.02 -18.10 10.72
CA SER A 276 6.32 -17.59 9.37
C SER A 276 6.25 -16.08 9.39
N LEU A 277 7.29 -15.42 8.88
CA LEU A 277 7.29 -13.98 8.71
C LEU A 277 6.22 -13.58 7.68
N LEU A 278 5.41 -12.59 8.03
CA LEU A 278 4.43 -11.98 7.14
C LEU A 278 4.99 -10.70 6.52
N SER A 279 5.52 -9.81 7.36
CA SER A 279 6.04 -8.53 6.94
C SER A 279 6.91 -7.89 8.03
N VAL A 280 7.75 -6.94 7.65
CA VAL A 280 8.39 -6.01 8.56
C VAL A 280 7.97 -4.61 8.16
N VAL A 281 7.13 -3.98 8.98
CA VAL A 281 6.50 -2.70 8.66
C VAL A 281 6.03 -2.00 9.93
N ASP A 282 6.04 -0.66 9.89
CA ASP A 282 5.59 0.22 10.98
C ASP A 282 6.34 -0.01 12.31
N ASP A 283 7.64 -0.30 12.27
CA ASP A 283 8.50 -0.66 13.41
C ASP A 283 8.14 -2.01 14.10
N TYR A 284 7.45 -2.89 13.40
CA TYR A 284 7.10 -4.24 13.87
C TYR A 284 7.45 -5.32 12.85
N ALA A 285 7.89 -6.47 13.36
CA ALA A 285 7.94 -7.71 12.62
C ALA A 285 6.67 -8.52 12.91
N TRP A 286 5.95 -8.86 11.85
CA TRP A 286 4.67 -9.53 11.88
C TRP A 286 4.85 -11.00 11.52
N TYR A 287 4.30 -11.90 12.33
CA TYR A 287 4.43 -13.33 12.15
C TYR A 287 3.06 -14.01 12.18
N LEU A 288 2.90 -15.03 11.35
CA LEU A 288 1.90 -16.07 11.58
C LEU A 288 2.54 -17.14 12.45
N SER A 289 1.92 -17.44 13.59
CA SER A 289 2.36 -18.46 14.53
C SER A 289 1.30 -19.53 14.67
N GLN A 290 1.72 -20.80 14.70
CA GLN A 290 0.82 -21.92 15.01
C GLN A 290 0.46 -21.98 16.50
N LYS A 291 1.30 -21.40 17.36
CA LYS A 291 1.12 -21.41 18.81
C LYS A 291 0.98 -19.98 19.36
N PRO A 292 0.06 -19.74 20.31
CA PRO A 292 0.00 -18.49 21.03
C PRO A 292 1.33 -18.17 21.72
N ASN A 293 1.71 -16.90 21.72
CA ASN A 293 2.77 -16.38 22.57
C ASN A 293 2.15 -15.92 23.90
N PRO A 294 2.43 -16.60 25.03
CA PRO A 294 1.82 -16.27 26.32
C PRO A 294 2.22 -14.89 26.86
N SER A 295 3.31 -14.31 26.35
CA SER A 295 3.79 -12.98 26.77
C SER A 295 3.29 -11.84 25.85
N ALA A 296 2.43 -12.13 24.88
CA ALA A 296 1.89 -11.14 23.96
C ALA A 296 0.57 -10.55 24.48
N ASN A 297 0.41 -9.24 24.31
CA ASN A 297 -0.83 -8.54 24.69
C ASN A 297 -1.96 -8.86 23.70
N THR A 298 -3.15 -9.12 24.24
CA THR A 298 -4.37 -9.38 23.47
C THR A 298 -5.34 -8.20 23.56
N ASP A 299 -5.08 -7.17 22.78
CA ASP A 299 -5.89 -5.94 22.81
C ASP A 299 -6.93 -5.92 21.69
N GLU A 300 -8.19 -5.65 22.00
CA GLU A 300 -9.25 -5.50 20.98
C GLU A 300 -8.94 -4.34 20.02
N ALA A 301 -8.23 -3.32 20.50
CA ALA A 301 -7.75 -2.20 19.69
C ALA A 301 -6.80 -2.66 18.57
N PHE A 302 -5.96 -3.67 18.82
CA PHE A 302 -4.97 -4.23 17.91
C PHE A 302 -5.59 -5.14 16.84
N ALA A 303 -6.71 -5.79 17.15
CA ALA A 303 -7.30 -6.83 16.29
C ALA A 303 -7.51 -6.41 14.82
N PRO A 304 -8.02 -5.20 14.48
CA PRO A 304 -8.16 -4.79 13.09
C PRO A 304 -6.82 -4.61 12.36
N ILE A 305 -5.75 -4.21 13.06
CA ILE A 305 -4.41 -4.04 12.48
C ILE A 305 -3.84 -5.43 12.16
N ALA A 306 -3.95 -6.38 13.09
CA ALA A 306 -3.50 -7.75 12.86
C ALA A 306 -4.31 -8.48 11.77
N ALA A 307 -5.64 -8.33 11.77
CA ALA A 307 -6.50 -8.89 10.75
C ALA A 307 -6.15 -8.33 9.36
N ARG A 308 -5.79 -7.05 9.26
CA ARG A 308 -5.33 -6.43 8.01
C ARG A 308 -4.04 -7.09 7.49
N GLN A 309 -3.06 -7.34 8.36
CA GLN A 309 -1.81 -8.01 7.97
C GLN A 309 -2.08 -9.44 7.47
N TRP A 310 -2.98 -10.17 8.15
CA TRP A 310 -3.39 -11.50 7.68
C TRP A 310 -4.12 -11.46 6.34
N VAL A 311 -5.04 -10.52 6.13
CA VAL A 311 -5.71 -10.35 4.84
C VAL A 311 -4.67 -10.11 3.74
N THR A 312 -3.68 -9.25 3.97
CA THR A 312 -2.59 -9.03 3.01
C THR A 312 -1.81 -10.31 2.70
N GLN A 313 -1.50 -11.13 3.72
CA GLN A 313 -0.84 -12.42 3.49
C GLN A 313 -1.68 -13.38 2.66
N VAL A 314 -2.95 -13.55 3.05
CA VAL A 314 -3.84 -14.50 2.37
C VAL A 314 -4.09 -14.05 0.93
N SER A 315 -4.09 -12.74 0.67
CA SER A 315 -4.17 -12.17 -0.69
C SER A 315 -3.01 -12.62 -1.60
N GLN A 316 -1.82 -12.90 -1.05
CA GLN A 316 -0.66 -13.41 -1.81
C GLN A 316 -0.85 -14.88 -2.23
N SER A 317 -1.60 -15.65 -1.44
CA SER A 317 -1.82 -17.09 -1.69
C SER A 317 -3.21 -17.41 -2.25
N ILE A 318 -4.14 -16.44 -2.24
CA ILE A 318 -5.47 -16.59 -2.85
C ILE A 318 -5.28 -16.75 -4.34
N LYS A 319 -5.67 -17.91 -4.84
CA LYS A 319 -6.08 -18.06 -6.23
C LYS A 319 -7.58 -17.75 -6.30
N PRO A 320 -8.06 -16.96 -7.29
CA PRO A 320 -9.47 -16.55 -7.38
C PRO A 320 -10.48 -17.70 -7.40
N ASP A 321 -10.04 -18.92 -7.74
CA ASP A 321 -10.82 -20.15 -7.77
C ASP A 321 -11.03 -20.80 -6.38
N ARG A 322 -10.33 -20.33 -5.33
CA ARG A 322 -10.43 -20.86 -3.96
C ARG A 322 -11.41 -20.06 -3.11
N LEU A 323 -12.70 -20.30 -3.32
CA LEU A 323 -13.82 -19.66 -2.60
C LEU A 323 -13.66 -19.65 -1.07
N LYS A 324 -13.09 -20.72 -0.48
CA LYS A 324 -12.88 -20.82 0.97
C LYS A 324 -11.93 -19.75 1.53
N ASP A 325 -10.89 -19.38 0.78
CA ASP A 325 -9.91 -18.39 1.21
C ASP A 325 -10.51 -16.97 1.12
N LEU A 326 -11.32 -16.72 0.08
CA LEU A 326 -12.09 -15.48 -0.08
C LEU A 326 -13.15 -15.31 1.02
N ASP A 327 -13.84 -16.39 1.39
CA ASP A 327 -14.82 -16.39 2.49
C ASP A 327 -14.14 -16.05 3.82
N ALA A 328 -12.95 -16.60 4.09
CA ALA A 328 -12.22 -16.32 5.32
C ALA A 328 -11.75 -14.86 5.38
N VAL A 329 -11.27 -14.29 4.27
CA VAL A 329 -10.96 -12.86 4.15
C VAL A 329 -12.21 -12.00 4.38
N HIS A 330 -13.35 -12.37 3.79
CA HIS A 330 -14.61 -11.64 3.95
C HIS A 330 -15.12 -11.67 5.39
N VAL A 331 -15.06 -12.82 6.05
CA VAL A 331 -15.47 -12.98 7.46
C VAL A 331 -14.63 -12.06 8.37
N LEU A 332 -13.31 -12.04 8.22
CA LEU A 332 -12.46 -11.14 9.00
C LEU A 332 -12.70 -9.67 8.65
N ALA A 333 -12.85 -9.35 7.36
CA ALA A 333 -13.13 -7.99 6.91
C ALA A 333 -14.43 -7.46 7.51
N LYS A 334 -15.50 -8.26 7.52
CA LYS A 334 -16.77 -7.92 8.17
C LYS A 334 -16.61 -7.79 9.69
N ARG A 335 -15.96 -8.78 10.33
CA ARG A 335 -15.77 -8.80 11.79
C ARG A 335 -15.04 -7.56 12.30
N TYR A 336 -13.98 -7.16 11.60
CA TYR A 336 -13.11 -6.05 11.99
C TYR A 336 -13.34 -4.75 11.21
N LYS A 337 -14.39 -4.70 10.39
CA LYS A 337 -14.79 -3.54 9.58
C LYS A 337 -13.65 -3.01 8.70
N LEU A 338 -12.93 -3.91 8.05
CA LEU A 338 -11.81 -3.59 7.17
C LEU A 338 -12.31 -3.34 5.75
N VAL A 339 -11.74 -2.32 5.10
CA VAL A 339 -11.84 -2.14 3.66
C VAL A 339 -10.74 -3.00 3.03
N THR A 340 -11.13 -3.89 2.11
CA THR A 340 -10.21 -4.79 1.42
C THR A 340 -10.31 -4.61 -0.09
N PRO A 341 -9.29 -5.01 -0.87
CA PRO A 341 -9.35 -4.95 -2.34
C PRO A 341 -10.49 -5.81 -2.92
N TYR A 342 -10.78 -6.96 -2.30
CA TYR A 342 -11.82 -7.90 -2.73
C TYR A 342 -13.24 -7.53 -2.25
N SER A 343 -13.36 -6.53 -1.38
CA SER A 343 -14.63 -6.05 -0.84
C SER A 343 -14.78 -4.57 -1.16
N SER A 344 -14.96 -4.27 -2.45
CA SER A 344 -15.13 -2.92 -2.97
C SER A 344 -16.49 -2.29 -2.64
N MET A 345 -17.34 -2.96 -1.84
CA MET A 345 -18.65 -2.44 -1.44
C MET A 345 -18.89 -2.55 0.07
N ILE A 346 -18.17 -1.74 0.86
CA ILE A 346 -18.86 -1.07 1.97
C ILE A 346 -19.59 0.11 1.35
N VAL A 347 -20.77 -0.16 0.76
CA VAL A 347 -21.71 0.91 0.46
C VAL A 347 -21.97 1.61 1.79
N LEU A 348 -21.74 2.93 1.84
CA LEU A 348 -22.00 3.78 3.02
C LEU A 348 -23.51 3.91 3.27
N VAL A 349 -24.22 2.79 3.33
CA VAL A 349 -25.56 2.69 3.84
C VAL A 349 -25.40 1.96 5.17
N ASN A 350 -25.35 2.73 6.26
CA ASN A 350 -25.52 2.15 7.58
C ASN A 350 -26.91 1.48 7.61
N ASP A 351 -27.09 0.35 8.29
CA ASP A 351 -28.40 -0.32 8.41
C ASP A 351 -29.51 0.67 8.80
N ARG A 352 -29.20 1.68 9.62
CA ARG A 352 -30.11 2.79 9.96
C ARG A 352 -30.57 3.63 8.76
N GLN A 353 -29.71 3.87 7.77
CA GLN A 353 -30.06 4.54 6.52
C GLN A 353 -30.89 3.63 5.62
N LYS A 354 -30.59 2.31 5.59
CA LYS A 354 -31.41 1.32 4.87
C LYS A 354 -32.84 1.27 5.42
N THR A 355 -32.99 1.15 6.74
CA THR A 355 -34.31 1.14 7.39
C THR A 355 -35.06 2.46 7.21
N ARG A 356 -34.35 3.61 7.17
CA ARG A 356 -34.97 4.92 6.90
C ARG A 356 -35.45 5.04 5.45
N SER A 357 -34.69 4.52 4.49
CA SER A 357 -35.10 4.48 3.09
C SER A 357 -36.28 3.53 2.88
N GLU A 358 -36.26 2.35 3.49
CA GLU A 358 -37.36 1.38 3.44
C GLU A 358 -38.65 1.93 4.08
N LYS A 359 -38.54 2.62 5.23
CA LYS A 359 -39.67 3.32 5.86
C LYS A 359 -40.23 4.45 4.99
N LYS A 360 -39.37 5.22 4.31
CA LYS A 360 -39.80 6.26 3.36
C LYS A 360 -40.49 5.68 2.13
N GLN A 361 -39.98 4.57 1.59
CA GLN A 361 -40.57 3.88 0.44
C GLN A 361 -41.94 3.27 0.77
N LYS A 362 -42.10 2.70 1.98
CA LYS A 362 -43.41 2.24 2.46
C LYS A 362 -44.40 3.39 2.65
N LYS A 363 -43.95 4.54 3.16
CA LYS A 363 -44.79 5.73 3.37
C LYS A 363 -45.22 6.42 2.06
N ALA A 364 -44.39 6.34 1.02
CA ALA A 364 -44.71 6.84 -0.32
C ALA A 364 -45.61 5.89 -1.14
N ARG A 365 -45.76 4.63 -0.71
CA ARG A 365 -46.70 3.65 -1.28
C ARG A 365 -48.04 3.58 -0.53
N SER A 366 -48.13 4.25 0.62
CA SER A 366 -49.34 4.35 1.45
C SER A 366 -50.03 5.72 1.34
N LEU A 367 -49.54 6.57 0.44
CA LEU A 367 -50.15 7.78 -0.09
C LEU A 367 -50.47 7.48 -1.55
#